data_AF-A0A7Y5CD59-F1
#
_entry.id   AF-A0A7Y5CD59-F1
#
_cell.length_a   1.000
_cell.length_b   1.000
_cell.length_c   1.000
_cell.angle_alpha   90.00
_cell.angle_beta   90.00
_cell.angle_gamma   90.00
#
_symmetry.space_group_name_H-M   'P 1'
#
loop_
_entity.id
_entity.type
_entity.pdbx_description
1 polymer ?
#
loop_
_entity_poly.entity_id
_entity_poly.type
_entity_poly.pdbx_seq_one_letter_code
_entity_poly.pdbx_strand_id
1 'polypeptide(L)'
;MTPDTNTLLERVRNLSPEQQDTLVHILDALEMAAPGTGPKGQKRPLTALEFCGMWADREDMKDSAAWVRKIRETEWRRNIDSTNDPGRH
;
A
#
# COMPACT_ATOMS: atom_id res chain seq x y z
N MET A 1 33.79 -17.64 -6.05
CA MET A 1 33.59 -18.88 -6.82
C MET A 1 32.14 -19.27 -6.62
N THR A 2 31.26 -18.85 -7.53
CA THR A 2 29.83 -19.19 -7.44
C THR A 2 29.67 -20.67 -7.81
N PRO A 3 28.94 -21.48 -7.02
CA PRO A 3 28.70 -22.86 -7.40
C PRO A 3 27.95 -22.89 -8.73
N ASP A 4 28.30 -23.84 -9.59
CA ASP A 4 27.59 -24.08 -10.85
C ASP A 4 26.11 -24.38 -10.57
N THR A 5 25.24 -23.88 -11.44
CA THR A 5 23.78 -24.04 -11.33
C THR A 5 23.36 -25.50 -11.29
N ASN A 6 24.04 -26.37 -12.04
CA ASN A 6 23.79 -27.81 -12.05
C ASN A 6 24.09 -28.48 -10.69
N THR A 7 25.20 -28.10 -10.04
CA THR A 7 25.55 -28.64 -8.72
C THR A 7 24.56 -28.19 -7.64
N LEU A 8 24.00 -26.99 -7.77
CA LEU A 8 22.98 -26.48 -6.86
C LEU A 8 21.67 -27.28 -6.97
N LEU A 9 21.22 -27.58 -8.20
CA LEU A 9 20.02 -28.36 -8.44
C LEU A 9 20.12 -29.78 -7.88
N GLU A 10 21.28 -30.42 -8.02
CA GLU A 10 21.52 -31.75 -7.41
C GLU A 10 21.45 -31.69 -5.88
N ARG A 11 22.01 -30.64 -5.27
CA ARG A 11 21.94 -30.45 -3.82
C ARG A 11 20.51 -30.26 -3.35
N VAL A 12 19.71 -29.44 -4.04
CA VAL A 12 18.29 -29.24 -3.72
C VAL A 12 17.49 -30.53 -3.84
N ARG A 13 17.74 -31.35 -4.87
CA ARG A 13 17.08 -32.65 -5.05
C ARG A 13 17.43 -33.67 -3.97
N ASN A 14 18.63 -33.60 -3.41
CA ASN A 14 19.11 -34.49 -2.35
C ASN A 14 18.69 -34.05 -0.94
N LEU A 15 17.99 -32.92 -0.79
CA LEU A 15 17.44 -32.48 0.49
C LEU A 15 16.17 -33.26 0.86
N SER A 16 15.88 -33.35 2.17
CA SER A 16 14.63 -33.90 2.65
C SER A 16 13.43 -33.04 2.23
N PRO A 17 12.20 -33.59 2.19
CA PRO A 17 11.01 -32.83 1.83
C PRO A 17 10.80 -31.58 2.71
N GLU A 18 11.09 -31.67 4.00
CA GLU A 18 10.98 -30.55 4.96
C GLU A 18 11.97 -29.42 4.67
N GLN A 19 13.17 -29.77 4.20
CA GLN A 19 14.18 -28.79 3.80
C GLN A 19 13.82 -28.12 2.47
N GLN A 20 13.15 -28.84 1.56
CA GLN A 20 12.63 -28.25 0.32
C GLN A 20 11.51 -27.25 0.59
N ASP A 21 10.60 -27.57 1.50
CA ASP A 21 9.52 -26.68 1.94
C ASP A 21 10.07 -25.38 2.57
N THR A 22 11.11 -25.50 3.39
CA THR A 22 11.82 -24.33 3.94
C THR A 22 12.40 -23.44 2.83
N LEU A 23 12.95 -24.03 1.76
CA LEU A 23 13.48 -23.26 0.63
C LEU A 23 12.38 -22.52 -0.15
N VAL A 24 11.21 -23.12 -0.29
CA VAL A 24 10.03 -22.45 -0.89
C VAL A 24 9.68 -21.21 -0.07
N HIS A 25 9.56 -21.36 1.25
CA HIS A 25 9.26 -20.22 2.13
C HIS A 25 10.31 -19.10 2.07
N ILE A 26 11.60 -19.46 1.96
CA ILE A 26 12.68 -18.47 1.81
C ILE A 26 12.60 -17.78 0.45
N LEU A 27 12.33 -18.52 -0.62
CA LEU A 27 12.15 -17.95 -1.96
C LEU A 27 10.97 -16.96 -1.98
N ASP A 28 9.83 -17.35 -1.42
CA ASP A 28 8.65 -16.47 -1.29
C ASP A 28 9.01 -15.20 -0.50
N ALA A 29 9.71 -15.34 0.63
CA ALA A 29 10.14 -14.20 1.43
C ALA A 29 11.11 -13.27 0.67
N LEU A 30 12.02 -13.83 -0.14
CA LEU A 30 12.93 -13.06 -0.98
C LEU A 30 12.20 -12.35 -2.12
N GLU A 31 11.23 -13.00 -2.75
CA GLU A 31 10.39 -12.38 -3.78
C GLU A 31 9.53 -11.24 -3.21
N MET A 32 9.00 -11.42 -1.99
CA MET A 32 8.25 -10.38 -1.28
C MET A 32 9.14 -9.23 -0.80
N ALA A 33 10.38 -9.51 -0.38
CA ALA A 33 11.33 -8.51 0.11
C ALA A 33 12.11 -7.81 -1.01
N ALA A 34 12.16 -8.38 -2.22
CA ALA A 34 12.82 -7.77 -3.35
C ALA A 34 12.06 -6.49 -3.77
N PRO A 35 12.74 -5.32 -3.86
CA PRO A 35 12.12 -4.11 -4.36
C PRO A 35 11.79 -4.26 -5.86
N GLY A 36 10.55 -4.65 -6.15
CA GLY A 36 9.88 -4.44 -7.44
C GLY A 36 10.47 -5.21 -8.64
N THR A 37 10.59 -6.53 -8.56
CA THR A 37 10.75 -7.39 -9.76
C THR A 37 9.40 -7.77 -10.39
N GLY A 38 8.27 -7.45 -9.74
CA GLY A 38 6.99 -7.40 -10.44
C GLY A 38 7.12 -6.53 -11.69
N PRO A 39 6.46 -6.87 -12.81
CA PRO A 39 6.55 -6.06 -14.03
C PRO A 39 6.30 -4.62 -13.62
N LYS A 40 7.29 -3.75 -13.84
CA LYS A 40 7.17 -2.32 -13.55
C LYS A 40 5.95 -1.86 -14.33
N GLY A 41 4.79 -1.82 -13.66
CA GLY A 41 3.55 -1.36 -14.26
C GLY A 41 3.91 -0.04 -14.90
N GLN A 42 3.68 0.07 -16.21
CA GLN A 42 3.96 1.30 -16.92
C GLN A 42 3.40 2.44 -16.08
N LYS A 43 4.27 3.36 -15.63
CA LYS A 43 3.85 4.48 -14.80
C LYS A 43 2.88 5.28 -15.65
N ARG A 44 1.59 4.99 -15.52
CA ARG A 44 0.54 5.78 -16.16
C ARG A 44 0.69 7.18 -15.56
N PRO A 45 0.68 8.23 -16.39
CA PRO A 45 0.69 9.58 -15.87
C PRO A 45 -0.49 9.71 -14.90
N LEU A 46 -0.29 10.39 -13.76
CA LEU A 46 -1.32 10.55 -12.73
C LEU A 46 -2.60 11.17 -13.31
N THR A 47 -2.46 12.02 -14.33
CA THR A 47 -3.55 12.62 -15.11
C THR A 47 -4.38 11.61 -15.91
N ALA A 48 -3.88 10.40 -16.17
CA ALA A 48 -4.61 9.32 -16.83
C ALA A 48 -5.42 8.46 -15.86
N LEU A 49 -5.42 8.79 -14.56
CA LEU A 49 -6.28 8.14 -13.58
C LEU A 49 -7.63 8.88 -13.53
N GLU A 50 -8.72 8.13 -13.59
CA GLU A 50 -10.10 8.67 -13.68
C GLU A 50 -10.49 9.60 -12.52
N PHE A 51 -9.79 9.51 -11.39
CA PHE A 51 -10.02 10.37 -10.23
C PHE A 51 -9.17 11.67 -10.25
N CYS A 52 -8.15 11.76 -11.09
CA CYS A 52 -7.32 12.95 -11.21
C CYS A 52 -8.11 14.04 -11.96
N GLY A 53 -8.31 15.20 -11.35
CA GLY A 53 -9.09 16.30 -11.92
C GLY A 53 -10.57 16.30 -11.56
N MET A 54 -11.07 15.32 -10.80
CA MET A 54 -12.47 15.27 -10.33
C MET A 54 -12.92 16.54 -9.56
N TRP A 55 -11.97 17.29 -9.03
CA TRP A 55 -12.20 18.52 -8.24
C TRP A 55 -11.61 19.76 -8.91
N ALA A 56 -11.16 19.67 -10.16
CA ALA A 56 -10.52 20.78 -10.87
C ALA A 56 -11.49 21.94 -11.15
N ASP A 57 -12.75 21.61 -11.46
CA ASP A 57 -13.79 22.60 -11.78
C ASP A 57 -14.49 23.17 -10.52
N ARG A 58 -14.09 22.69 -9.33
CA ARG A 58 -14.66 23.14 -8.06
C ARG A 58 -13.98 24.41 -7.59
N GLU A 59 -14.71 25.52 -7.71
CA GLU A 59 -14.27 26.84 -7.22
C GLU A 59 -13.89 26.83 -5.73
N ASP A 60 -14.60 26.06 -4.90
CA ASP A 60 -14.30 25.93 -3.47
C ASP A 60 -13.04 25.11 -3.18
N MET A 61 -12.54 24.33 -4.15
CA MET A 61 -11.32 23.53 -4.04
C MET A 61 -10.06 24.25 -4.55
N LYS A 62 -10.20 25.49 -5.06
CA LYS A 62 -9.05 26.34 -5.41
C LYS A 62 -8.18 26.67 -4.20
N ASP A 63 -8.79 26.79 -3.02
CA ASP A 63 -8.12 26.84 -1.72
C ASP A 63 -8.57 25.65 -0.87
N SER A 64 -7.90 24.51 -1.08
CA SER A 64 -8.19 23.28 -0.36
C SER A 64 -8.02 23.41 1.17
N ALA A 65 -7.13 24.29 1.63
CA ALA A 65 -6.91 24.52 3.05
C ALA A 65 -8.10 25.27 3.68
N ALA A 66 -8.61 26.30 3.02
CA ALA A 66 -9.82 27.01 3.45
C ALA A 66 -11.05 26.10 3.45
N TRP A 67 -11.19 25.25 2.42
CA TRP A 67 -12.28 24.28 2.34
C TRP A 67 -12.27 23.28 3.51
N VAL A 68 -11.12 22.66 3.82
CA VAL A 68 -11.01 21.73 4.96
C VAL A 68 -11.29 22.43 6.29
N ARG A 69 -10.83 23.67 6.48
CA ARG A 69 -11.12 24.45 7.69
C ARG A 69 -12.62 24.67 7.88
N LYS A 70 -13.32 25.08 6.82
CA LYS A 70 -14.78 25.27 6.86
C LYS A 70 -15.50 23.98 7.26
N ILE A 71 -15.14 22.85 6.65
CA ILE A 71 -15.71 21.53 6.99
C ILE A 71 -15.46 21.16 8.45
N ARG A 72 -14.25 21.42 8.96
CA ARG A 72 -13.92 21.16 10.37
C ARG A 72 -14.80 21.97 11.33
N GLU A 73 -15.05 23.23 11.00
CA GLU A 73 -15.87 24.11 11.83
C GLU A 73 -17.36 23.78 11.79
N THR A 74 -17.88 23.34 10.65
CA THR A 74 -19.31 23.06 10.47
C THR A 74 -19.69 21.65 10.88
N GLU A 75 -18.92 20.64 10.47
CA GLU A 75 -19.29 19.23 10.60
C GLU A 75 -18.58 18.55 11.78
N TRP A 76 -17.29 18.85 11.99
CA TRP A 76 -16.51 18.09 12.97
C TRP A 76 -16.56 18.69 14.37
N ARG A 77 -16.66 20.03 14.49
CA ARG A 77 -16.79 20.70 15.78
C ARG A 77 -18.12 20.37 16.49
N ARG A 78 -19.21 20.15 15.75
CA ARG A 78 -20.51 19.72 16.31
C ARG A 78 -20.48 18.30 16.88
N ASN A 79 -19.70 17.39 16.29
CA ASN A 79 -19.61 16.00 16.76
C ASN A 79 -18.77 15.83 18.04
N ILE A 80 -17.86 16.76 18.34
CA ILE A 80 -17.10 16.74 19.60
C ILE A 80 -17.98 17.18 20.79
N ASP A 81 -18.92 18.11 20.56
CA ASP A 81 -19.84 18.58 21.60
C ASP A 81 -20.92 17.53 21.93
N SER A 82 -21.36 16.68 20.97
CA SER A 82 -22.34 15.61 21.23
C SER A 82 -21.78 14.41 22.01
N THR A 83 -20.46 14.31 22.17
CA THR A 83 -19.81 13.28 22.99
C THR A 83 -19.59 13.69 24.45
N ASN A 84 -19.97 14.92 24.83
CA ASN A 84 -19.78 15.46 26.18
C ASN A 84 -21.10 15.92 26.82
N ASP A 85 -22.18 15.15 26.62
CA ASP A 85 -23.42 15.28 27.38
C ASP A 85 -23.38 14.35 28.61
N PRO A 86 -23.16 14.86 29.85
CA PRO A 86 -23.21 14.06 31.07
C PRO A 86 -24.64 13.69 31.51
N GLY A 87 -25.67 13.93 30.71
CA GLY A 87 -27.08 13.85 31.09
C GLY A 87 -27.88 12.65 30.62
N ARG A 88 -27.27 11.49 30.29
CA ARG A 88 -28.03 10.28 29.88
C ARG A 88 -27.79 9.08 30.80
N HIS A 89 -28.56 9.02 31.88
CA HIS A 89 -28.89 7.80 32.64
C HIS A 89 -30.35 7.43 32.39
#